data_AF-A0AAN6KE98-F1
#
_entry.id   AF-A0AAN6KE98-F1
#
_cell.length_a   1.000
_cell.length_b   1.000
_cell.length_c   1.000
_cell.angle_alpha   90.00
_cell.angle_beta   90.00
_cell.angle_gamma   90.00
#
_symmetry.space_group_name_H-M   'P 1'
#
loop_
_entity.id
_entity.type
_entity.pdbx_description
1 polymer ?
#
loop_
_entity_poly.entity_id
_entity_poly.type
_entity_poly.pdbx_seq_one_letter_code
_entity_poly.pdbx_strand_id
1 'polypeptide(L)'
;MSTSNTWASYWTRVIPAWSVCGIAILLVCSFLVQPYGKGEPGRRHGAATVWQFVLGFYTVALHILSILFPARVCYALGHVIKEIKENAALANDRRYVSNIQTVETEKGTAPAPLFVILLPAYKEDMGTLEETLRVLASHAQARHCYHIYLAMEEKEEKSAMKAQTLIDTFRRCFYRMSFTIHPLGIPGEAQGKSSNESWAAKQACMDYSEELAKQNVIITTMDGQSHPTQSNEAL
;
A
#
# COMPACT_ATOMS: atom_id res chain seq x y z
N MET A 1 8.13 -20.03 10.26
CA MET A 1 8.83 -18.83 10.79
C MET A 1 10.27 -18.87 10.32
N SER A 2 10.61 -18.24 9.19
CA SER A 2 12.01 -18.11 8.77
C SER A 2 12.60 -16.85 9.41
N THR A 3 13.50 -17.03 10.36
CA THR A 3 14.30 -15.93 10.93
C THR A 3 15.25 -15.41 9.86
N SER A 4 14.79 -14.44 9.06
CA SER A 4 15.67 -13.71 8.14
C SER A 4 16.75 -13.01 8.97
N ASN A 5 18.02 -13.30 8.70
CA ASN A 5 19.18 -12.77 9.43
C ASN A 5 19.28 -11.25 9.23
N THR A 6 18.59 -10.50 10.09
CA THR A 6 18.56 -9.03 10.13
C THR A 6 19.95 -8.40 10.18
N TRP A 7 20.91 -9.09 10.80
CA TRP A 7 22.32 -8.68 10.89
C TRP A 7 23.04 -8.60 9.55
N ALA A 8 22.78 -9.51 8.61
CA ALA A 8 23.40 -9.48 7.28
C ALA A 8 22.90 -8.25 6.48
N SER A 9 21.62 -7.94 6.61
CA SER A 9 21.00 -6.76 5.99
C SER A 9 21.58 -5.46 6.55
N TYR A 10 21.82 -5.37 7.87
CA TYR A 10 22.44 -4.20 8.50
C TYR A 10 23.86 -3.96 8.00
N TRP A 11 24.70 -5.00 7.90
CA TRP A 11 26.07 -4.86 7.40
C TRP A 11 26.09 -4.27 5.99
N THR A 12 25.23 -4.73 5.07
CA THR A 12 25.19 -4.20 3.70
C THR A 12 24.83 -2.71 3.61
N ARG A 13 24.10 -2.17 4.59
CA ARG A 13 23.70 -0.76 4.62
C ARG A 13 24.81 0.20 5.05
N VAL A 14 25.84 -0.29 5.75
CA VAL A 14 26.92 0.55 6.32
C VAL A 14 28.24 0.46 5.53
N ILE A 15 28.36 -0.49 4.58
CA ILE A 15 29.53 -0.66 3.70
C ILE A 15 29.97 0.64 3.00
N PRO A 16 29.07 1.51 2.48
CA PRO A 16 29.50 2.74 1.82
C PRO A 16 30.23 3.70 2.75
N ALA A 17 29.76 3.87 3.99
CA ALA A 17 30.36 4.79 4.96
C ALA A 17 31.77 4.36 5.39
N TRP A 18 31.98 3.05 5.62
CA TRP A 18 33.30 2.52 5.95
C TRP A 18 34.28 2.59 4.77
N SER A 19 33.79 2.49 3.53
CA SER A 19 34.64 2.62 2.35
C SER A 19 35.22 4.02 2.19
N VAL A 20 34.46 5.08 2.50
CA VAL A 20 34.93 6.47 2.45
C VAL A 20 36.01 6.72 3.49
N CYS A 21 35.83 6.23 4.72
CA CYS A 21 36.85 6.31 5.76
C CYS A 21 38.12 5.54 5.38
N GLY A 22 37.99 4.37 4.73
CA GLY A 22 39.11 3.58 4.23
C GLY A 22 39.92 4.29 3.13
N ILE A 23 39.24 4.94 2.16
CA ILE A 23 39.91 5.74 1.12
C ILE A 23 40.68 6.91 1.75
N ALA A 24 40.07 7.63 2.69
CA ALA A 24 40.69 8.78 3.34
C ALA A 24 41.98 8.38 4.09
N ILE A 25 41.96 7.26 4.82
CA ILE A 25 43.14 6.74 5.53
C ILE A 25 44.23 6.32 4.53
N LEU A 26 43.87 5.60 3.46
CA LEU A 26 44.85 5.15 2.47
C LEU A 26 45.47 6.29 1.67
N LEU A 27 44.71 7.36 1.38
CA LEU A 27 45.23 8.57 0.74
C LEU A 27 46.23 9.29 1.66
N VAL A 28 45.92 9.43 2.95
CA VAL A 28 46.83 10.02 3.94
C VAL A 28 48.11 9.19 4.05
N CYS A 29 48.03 7.87 4.18
CA CYS A 29 49.21 7.02 4.24
C CYS A 29 50.03 7.04 2.94
N SER A 30 49.37 7.05 1.78
CA SER A 30 50.04 7.03 0.47
C SER A 30 50.72 8.36 0.09
N PHE A 31 50.18 9.51 0.52
CA PHE A 31 50.69 10.82 0.10
C PHE A 31 51.40 11.61 1.20
N LEU A 32 51.10 11.37 2.49
CA LEU A 32 51.71 12.11 3.59
C LEU A 32 52.80 11.33 4.33
N VAL A 33 52.65 10.00 4.47
CA VAL A 33 53.59 9.19 5.26
C VAL A 33 54.76 8.69 4.41
N GLN A 34 54.53 8.30 3.16
CA GLN A 34 55.61 7.82 2.28
C GLN A 34 55.38 8.18 0.80
N PRO A 35 55.46 9.47 0.44
CA PRO A 35 55.15 9.96 -0.92
C PRO A 35 56.14 9.52 -2.00
N TYR A 36 57.39 9.21 -1.64
CA TYR A 36 58.44 8.80 -2.56
C TYR A 36 58.94 7.39 -2.24
N GLY A 37 58.95 6.51 -3.24
CA GLY A 37 59.62 5.22 -3.15
C GLY A 37 61.14 5.38 -3.10
N LYS A 38 61.84 4.41 -2.49
CA LYS A 38 63.31 4.41 -2.48
C LYS A 38 63.81 4.32 -3.92
N GLY A 39 64.52 5.36 -4.40
CA GLY A 39 65.13 5.41 -5.73
C GLY A 39 66.56 5.94 -5.63
N GLU A 40 67.46 5.39 -6.45
CA GLU A 40 68.84 5.87 -6.53
C GLU A 40 68.93 7.22 -7.27
N PRO A 41 69.80 8.15 -6.83
CA PRO A 41 69.95 9.44 -7.48
C PRO A 41 70.47 9.27 -8.93
N GLY A 42 69.66 9.68 -9.91
CA GLY A 42 70.00 9.66 -11.34
C GLY A 42 69.07 8.82 -12.22
N ARG A 43 68.18 7.99 -11.65
CA ARG A 43 67.20 7.21 -12.42
C ARG A 43 65.78 7.76 -12.19
N ARG A 44 65.13 8.25 -13.25
CA ARG A 44 63.76 8.84 -13.23
C ARG A 44 62.62 7.83 -12.97
N HIS A 45 62.90 6.64 -12.43
CA HIS A 45 61.89 5.62 -12.17
C HIS A 45 61.90 5.27 -10.67
N GLY A 46 61.20 6.08 -9.87
CA GLY A 46 60.91 5.72 -8.48
C GLY A 46 59.94 4.55 -8.47
N ALA A 47 60.30 3.44 -7.81
CA ALA A 47 59.40 2.30 -7.66
C ALA A 47 58.16 2.72 -6.85
N ALA A 48 56.97 2.33 -7.32
CA ALA A 48 55.74 2.61 -6.60
C ALA A 48 55.76 1.96 -5.21
N THR A 49 55.33 2.71 -4.20
CA THR A 49 55.31 2.20 -2.83
C THR A 49 54.22 1.14 -2.67
N VAL A 50 54.40 0.24 -1.70
CA VAL A 50 53.38 -0.78 -1.38
C VAL A 50 52.02 -0.14 -1.10
N TRP A 51 52.00 1.05 -0.48
CA TRP A 51 50.81 1.83 -0.22
C TRP A 51 50.10 2.34 -1.48
N GLN A 52 50.85 2.74 -2.51
CA GLN A 52 50.29 3.14 -3.81
C GLN A 52 49.64 1.97 -4.54
N PHE A 53 50.23 0.76 -4.46
CA PHE A 53 49.62 -0.46 -5.01
C PHE A 53 48.35 -0.86 -4.26
N VAL A 54 48.35 -0.81 -2.93
CA VAL A 54 47.16 -1.10 -2.11
C VAL A 54 46.04 -0.11 -2.44
N LEU A 55 46.35 1.19 -2.57
CA LEU A 55 45.39 2.20 -2.97
C LEU A 55 44.83 1.93 -4.38
N GLY A 56 45.69 1.59 -5.35
CA GLY A 56 45.26 1.28 -6.71
C GLY A 56 44.34 0.06 -6.81
N PHE A 57 44.63 -1.02 -6.07
CA PHE A 57 43.75 -2.18 -6.03
C PHE A 57 42.41 -1.85 -5.37
N TYR A 58 42.44 -1.08 -4.28
CA TYR A 58 41.24 -0.68 -3.55
C TYR A 58 40.32 0.22 -4.38
N THR A 59 40.86 1.17 -5.15
CA THR A 59 40.06 2.01 -6.03
C THR A 59 39.39 1.20 -7.13
N VAL A 60 40.10 0.27 -7.78
CA VAL A 60 39.51 -0.64 -8.79
C VAL A 60 38.38 -1.48 -8.17
N ALA A 61 38.59 -2.03 -6.98
CA ALA A 61 37.56 -2.81 -6.28
C ALA A 61 36.29 -1.98 -5.99
N LEU A 62 36.43 -0.70 -5.62
CA LEU A 62 35.29 0.20 -5.41
C LEU A 62 34.53 0.53 -6.70
N HIS A 63 35.22 0.67 -7.84
CA HIS A 63 34.57 0.89 -9.14
C HIS A 63 33.81 -0.35 -9.62
N ILE A 64 34.34 -1.55 -9.39
CA ILE A 64 33.62 -2.80 -9.68
C ILE A 64 32.36 -2.87 -8.81
N LEU A 65 32.50 -2.58 -7.52
CA LEU A 65 31.39 -2.63 -6.58
C LEU A 65 30.31 -1.58 -6.90
N SER A 66 30.70 -0.37 -7.33
CA SER A 66 29.76 0.69 -7.72
C SER A 66 28.95 0.37 -8.97
N ILE A 67 29.41 -0.54 -9.83
CA ILE A 67 28.68 -1.04 -11.00
C ILE A 67 27.74 -2.20 -10.62
N LEU A 68 28.19 -3.09 -9.71
CA LEU A 68 27.40 -4.25 -9.27
C LEU A 68 26.14 -3.85 -8.50
N PHE A 69 26.18 -2.77 -7.72
CA PHE A 69 25.03 -2.30 -6.95
C PHE A 69 23.85 -1.84 -7.83
N PRO A 70 24.02 -0.93 -8.80
CA PRO A 70 22.97 -0.58 -9.76
C PRO A 70 22.45 -1.79 -10.55
N ALA A 71 23.35 -2.67 -11.01
CA ALA A 71 22.95 -3.87 -11.76
C ALA A 71 22.00 -4.78 -10.94
N ARG A 72 22.30 -4.95 -9.64
CA ARG A 72 21.43 -5.71 -8.72
C ARG A 72 20.06 -5.06 -8.54
N VAL A 73 20.01 -3.73 -8.45
CA VAL A 73 18.74 -2.99 -8.34
C VAL A 73 17.92 -3.13 -9.62
N CYS A 74 18.54 -3.00 -10.79
CA CYS A 74 17.85 -3.18 -12.07
C CYS A 74 17.28 -4.61 -12.22
N TYR A 75 18.04 -5.63 -11.80
CA TYR A 75 17.56 -7.01 -11.80
C TYR A 75 16.35 -7.20 -10.86
N ALA A 76 16.44 -6.70 -9.62
CA ALA A 76 15.35 -6.80 -8.65
C ALA A 76 14.09 -6.05 -9.13
N LEU A 77 14.25 -4.86 -9.70
CA LEU A 77 13.15 -4.09 -10.27
C LEU A 77 12.49 -4.84 -11.43
N GLY A 78 13.30 -5.43 -12.33
CA GLY A 78 12.80 -6.26 -13.42
C GLY A 78 12.00 -7.47 -12.93
N HIS A 79 12.48 -8.14 -11.87
CA HIS A 79 11.78 -9.25 -11.24
C HIS A 79 10.40 -8.84 -10.70
N VAL A 80 10.34 -7.75 -9.94
CA VAL A 80 9.08 -7.23 -9.37
C VAL A 80 8.10 -6.80 -10.47
N ILE A 81 8.56 -6.10 -11.51
CA ILE A 81 7.69 -5.69 -12.63
C ILE A 81 7.13 -6.91 -13.36
N LYS A 82 7.94 -7.95 -13.57
CA LYS A 82 7.50 -9.19 -14.21
C LYS A 82 6.41 -9.86 -13.38
N GLU A 83 6.61 -9.97 -12.08
CA GLU A 83 5.65 -10.57 -11.15
C GLU A 83 4.32 -9.79 -11.09
N ILE A 84 4.38 -8.46 -11.07
CA ILE A 84 3.18 -7.60 -11.16
C ILE A 84 2.42 -7.83 -12.48
N LYS A 85 3.14 -7.93 -13.60
CA LYS A 85 2.50 -8.18 -14.92
C LYS A 85 1.85 -9.55 -14.99
N GLU A 86 2.49 -10.58 -14.46
CA GLU A 86 1.94 -11.94 -14.40
C GLU A 86 0.68 -11.97 -13.51
N ASN A 87 0.73 -11.35 -12.32
CA ASN A 87 -0.42 -11.25 -11.43
C ASN A 87 -1.58 -10.43 -12.02
N ALA A 88 -1.29 -9.34 -12.72
CA ALA A 88 -2.31 -8.55 -13.42
C ALA A 88 -2.94 -9.32 -14.58
N ALA A 89 -2.15 -10.12 -15.32
CA ALA A 89 -2.67 -10.98 -16.37
C ALA A 89 -3.58 -12.09 -15.81
N LEU A 90 -3.21 -12.68 -14.66
CA LEU A 90 -4.04 -13.66 -13.95
C LEU A 90 -5.35 -13.06 -13.43
N ALA A 91 -5.32 -11.84 -12.89
CA ALA A 91 -6.53 -11.13 -12.46
C ALA A 91 -7.52 -10.88 -13.60
N ASN A 92 -7.05 -10.84 -14.84
CA ASN A 92 -7.86 -10.67 -16.04
C ASN A 92 -8.35 -12.01 -16.65
N ASP A 93 -7.82 -13.16 -16.20
CA ASP A 93 -8.30 -14.48 -16.61
C ASP A 93 -9.61 -14.80 -15.86
N ARG A 94 -10.66 -15.17 -16.60
CA ARG A 94 -11.97 -15.60 -16.04
C ARG A 94 -11.84 -16.76 -15.06
N ARG A 95 -10.73 -17.50 -15.07
CA ARG A 95 -10.41 -18.56 -14.11
C ARG A 95 -10.10 -18.08 -12.68
N TYR A 96 -9.72 -16.83 -12.48
CA TYR A 96 -9.58 -16.29 -11.11
C TYR A 96 -10.95 -16.16 -10.43
N VAL A 97 -11.98 -15.74 -11.18
CA VAL A 97 -13.38 -15.71 -10.71
C VAL A 97 -13.91 -17.10 -10.39
N SER A 98 -13.48 -18.15 -11.12
CA SER A 98 -13.90 -19.53 -10.83
C SER A 98 -13.27 -20.14 -9.57
N ASN A 99 -12.26 -19.48 -8.99
CA ASN A 99 -11.60 -19.90 -7.75
C ASN A 99 -11.97 -19.03 -6.54
N ILE A 100 -12.98 -18.15 -6.65
CA ILE A 100 -13.53 -17.48 -5.48
C ILE A 100 -14.06 -18.56 -4.55
N GLN A 101 -13.34 -18.79 -3.45
CA GLN A 101 -13.76 -19.74 -2.45
C GLN A 101 -15.05 -19.22 -1.85
N THR A 102 -16.07 -20.06 -1.80
CA THR A 102 -17.33 -19.69 -1.18
C THR A 102 -17.38 -20.33 0.20
N VAL A 103 -17.58 -19.52 1.22
CA VAL A 103 -17.76 -19.95 2.60
C VAL A 103 -19.26 -20.15 2.83
N GLU A 104 -19.64 -21.34 3.28
CA GLU A 104 -21.00 -21.58 3.77
C GLU A 104 -21.16 -20.87 5.12
N THR A 105 -22.13 -19.97 5.19
CA THR A 105 -22.58 -19.27 6.40
C THR A 105 -24.03 -19.67 6.70
N GLU A 106 -24.50 -19.50 7.93
CA GLU A 106 -25.88 -19.83 8.34
C GLU A 106 -26.92 -19.02 7.53
N LYS A 107 -26.53 -17.85 7.02
CA LYS A 107 -27.35 -16.98 6.16
C LYS A 107 -27.20 -17.25 4.65
N GLY A 108 -26.35 -18.21 4.25
CA GLY A 108 -26.13 -18.61 2.85
C GLY A 108 -24.65 -18.71 2.46
N THR A 109 -24.35 -18.78 1.17
CA THR A 109 -22.95 -18.86 0.70
C THR A 109 -22.38 -17.47 0.44
N ALA A 110 -21.24 -17.13 1.05
CA ALA A 110 -20.55 -15.85 0.87
C ALA A 110 -19.20 -16.04 0.15
N PRO A 111 -18.77 -15.10 -0.71
CA PRO A 111 -17.47 -15.15 -1.36
C PRO A 111 -16.33 -14.88 -0.37
N ALA A 112 -15.17 -15.49 -0.59
CA ALA A 112 -13.94 -15.27 0.15
C ALA A 112 -12.77 -14.98 -0.82
N PRO A 113 -12.08 -13.83 -0.68
CA PRO A 113 -12.37 -12.74 0.27
C PRO A 113 -13.61 -11.91 -0.14
N LEU A 114 -14.37 -11.46 0.85
CA LEU A 114 -15.44 -10.48 0.71
C LEU A 114 -14.90 -9.08 1.02
N PHE A 115 -15.11 -8.12 0.13
CA PHE A 115 -14.76 -6.72 0.33
C PHE A 115 -16.00 -5.92 0.70
N VAL A 116 -16.06 -5.46 1.94
CA VAL A 116 -17.10 -4.56 2.42
C VAL A 116 -16.59 -3.12 2.23
N ILE A 117 -17.27 -2.35 1.39
CA ILE A 117 -16.88 -0.96 1.09
C ILE A 117 -17.90 -0.03 1.73
N LEU A 118 -17.45 0.77 2.70
CA LEU A 118 -18.27 1.77 3.37
C LEU A 118 -18.13 3.11 2.61
N LEU A 119 -19.23 3.59 2.05
CA LEU A 119 -19.29 4.85 1.30
C LEU A 119 -20.15 5.87 2.08
N PRO A 120 -19.52 6.79 2.83
CA PRO A 120 -20.22 7.87 3.52
C PRO A 120 -20.85 8.82 2.52
N ALA A 121 -22.16 9.04 2.64
CA ALA A 121 -22.96 9.73 1.63
C ALA A 121 -23.81 10.85 2.26
N TYR A 122 -23.18 11.72 3.05
CA TYR A 122 -23.83 12.89 3.65
C TYR A 122 -23.69 14.13 2.77
N LYS A 123 -24.82 14.70 2.34
CA LYS A 123 -24.90 15.87 1.44
C LYS A 123 -24.11 15.72 0.13
N GLU A 124 -23.70 14.51 -0.21
CA GLU A 124 -23.11 14.23 -1.51
C GLU A 124 -24.20 14.20 -2.58
N ASP A 125 -23.91 14.85 -3.70
CA ASP A 125 -24.78 14.88 -4.87
C ASP A 125 -24.92 13.49 -5.50
N MET A 126 -26.08 13.24 -6.11
CA MET A 126 -26.36 11.97 -6.79
C MET A 126 -25.32 11.66 -7.88
N GLY A 127 -24.89 12.66 -8.66
CA GLY A 127 -23.90 12.46 -9.72
C GLY A 127 -22.54 12.00 -9.20
N THR A 128 -22.09 12.55 -8.07
CA THR A 128 -20.82 12.16 -7.42
C THR A 128 -20.87 10.71 -6.93
N LEU A 129 -21.98 10.33 -6.29
CA LEU A 129 -22.20 8.96 -5.83
C LEU A 129 -22.28 7.98 -7.00
N GLU A 130 -22.98 8.35 -8.08
CA GLU A 130 -23.07 7.55 -9.30
C GLU A 130 -21.72 7.37 -10.00
N GLU A 131 -20.90 8.41 -10.07
CA GLU A 131 -19.55 8.32 -10.64
C GLU A 131 -18.68 7.37 -9.84
N THR A 132 -18.68 7.51 -8.51
CA THR A 132 -17.96 6.62 -7.60
C THR A 132 -18.40 5.17 -7.77
N LEU A 133 -19.73 4.93 -7.77
CA LEU A 133 -20.28 3.59 -7.96
C LEU A 133 -19.98 3.03 -9.36
N ARG A 134 -19.95 3.87 -10.40
CA ARG A 134 -19.60 3.44 -11.77
C ARG A 134 -18.13 3.01 -11.85
N VAL A 135 -17.22 3.72 -11.19
CA VAL A 135 -15.80 3.32 -11.10
C VAL A 135 -15.70 1.98 -10.37
N LEU A 136 -16.35 1.83 -9.21
CA LEU A 136 -16.34 0.58 -8.45
C LEU A 136 -16.94 -0.58 -9.25
N ALA A 137 -18.03 -0.35 -9.98
CA ALA A 137 -18.68 -1.34 -10.83
C ALA A 137 -17.79 -1.79 -12.01
N SER A 138 -16.80 -0.99 -12.40
CA SER A 138 -15.84 -1.37 -13.45
C SER A 138 -14.79 -2.39 -12.99
N HIS A 139 -14.64 -2.60 -11.67
CA HIS A 139 -13.70 -3.58 -11.15
C HIS A 139 -14.16 -5.01 -11.49
N ALA A 140 -13.24 -5.83 -12.02
CA ALA A 140 -13.55 -7.19 -12.48
C ALA A 140 -14.18 -8.09 -11.39
N GLN A 141 -13.87 -7.83 -10.11
CA GLN A 141 -14.35 -8.62 -8.97
C GLN A 141 -15.60 -8.04 -8.31
N ALA A 142 -16.08 -6.85 -8.72
CA ALA A 142 -17.14 -6.12 -8.03
C ALA A 142 -18.41 -6.97 -7.84
N ARG A 143 -18.87 -7.60 -8.92
CA ARG A 143 -20.09 -8.42 -8.93
C ARG A 143 -20.01 -9.65 -8.03
N HIS A 144 -18.80 -10.13 -7.74
CA HIS A 144 -18.60 -11.39 -7.04
C HIS A 144 -18.18 -11.22 -5.59
N CYS A 145 -17.47 -10.14 -5.25
CA CYS A 145 -16.88 -9.99 -3.93
C CYS A 145 -17.17 -8.65 -3.25
N TYR A 146 -17.84 -7.67 -3.88
CA TYR A 146 -18.04 -6.36 -3.26
C TYR A 146 -19.41 -6.23 -2.61
N HIS A 147 -19.43 -5.95 -1.31
CA HIS A 147 -20.61 -5.50 -0.60
C HIS A 147 -20.49 -4.00 -0.31
N ILE A 148 -21.27 -3.18 -1.01
CA ILE A 148 -21.27 -1.73 -0.81
C ILE A 148 -22.27 -1.37 0.29
N TYR A 149 -21.83 -0.61 1.30
CA TYR A 149 -22.70 0.06 2.27
C TYR A 149 -22.71 1.56 2.00
N LEU A 150 -23.89 2.07 1.64
CA LEU A 150 -24.13 3.51 1.59
C LEU A 150 -24.42 4.00 3.01
N ALA A 151 -23.47 4.69 3.63
CA ALA A 151 -23.61 5.23 4.97
C ALA A 151 -24.29 6.61 4.91
N MET A 152 -25.61 6.62 5.01
CA MET A 152 -26.47 7.81 4.98
C MET A 152 -26.67 8.38 6.39
N GLU A 153 -27.00 9.67 6.48
CA GLU A 153 -27.40 10.31 7.74
C GLU A 153 -28.88 10.67 7.74
N GLU A 154 -29.56 10.51 8.88
CA GLU A 154 -30.94 10.95 9.08
C GLU A 154 -31.10 12.47 8.91
N LYS A 155 -30.02 13.21 9.17
CA LYS A 155 -29.94 14.67 9.00
C LYS A 155 -30.16 15.12 7.55
N GLU A 156 -29.95 14.25 6.58
CA GLU A 156 -30.16 14.55 5.16
C GLU A 156 -31.59 14.15 4.73
N GLU A 157 -32.34 15.12 4.21
CA GLU A 157 -33.67 14.88 3.67
C GLU A 157 -33.61 13.92 2.46
N LYS A 158 -34.55 12.97 2.38
CA LYS A 158 -34.63 11.98 1.28
C LYS A 158 -33.41 11.06 1.15
N SER A 159 -32.54 10.98 2.16
CA SER A 159 -31.35 10.11 2.13
C SER A 159 -31.69 8.63 1.87
N ALA A 160 -32.78 8.12 2.45
CA ALA A 160 -33.28 6.77 2.17
C ALA A 160 -33.71 6.56 0.71
N MET A 161 -34.43 7.53 0.12
CA MET A 161 -34.87 7.47 -1.28
C MET A 161 -33.67 7.55 -2.24
N LYS A 162 -32.69 8.40 -1.90
CA LYS A 162 -31.40 8.52 -2.59
C LYS A 162 -30.67 7.17 -2.61
N ALA A 163 -30.52 6.55 -1.44
CA ALA A 163 -29.88 5.26 -1.28
C ALA A 163 -30.58 4.16 -2.09
N GLN A 164 -31.90 4.10 -1.99
CA GLN A 164 -32.70 3.11 -2.70
C GLN A 164 -32.55 3.24 -4.22
N THR A 165 -32.58 4.47 -4.73
CA THR A 165 -32.39 4.76 -6.17
C THR A 165 -31.02 4.26 -6.66
N LEU A 166 -29.95 4.52 -5.90
CA LEU A 166 -28.61 4.05 -6.23
C LEU A 166 -28.51 2.52 -6.17
N ILE A 167 -29.09 1.90 -5.14
CA ILE A 167 -29.14 0.44 -5.00
C ILE A 167 -29.85 -0.17 -6.19
N ASP A 168 -31.03 0.33 -6.57
CA ASP A 168 -31.79 -0.23 -7.69
C ASP A 168 -31.04 -0.09 -9.03
N THR A 169 -30.30 1.01 -9.20
CA THR A 169 -29.49 1.27 -10.40
C THR A 169 -28.29 0.30 -10.49
N PHE A 170 -27.58 0.05 -9.38
CA PHE A 170 -26.32 -0.70 -9.37
C PHE A 170 -26.40 -2.10 -8.76
N ARG A 171 -27.59 -2.58 -8.37
CA ARG A 171 -27.80 -3.88 -7.70
C ARG A 171 -27.12 -5.06 -8.37
N ARG A 172 -27.02 -5.04 -9.71
CA ARG A 172 -26.45 -6.13 -10.53
C ARG A 172 -24.94 -5.99 -10.75
N CYS A 173 -24.34 -4.88 -10.37
CA CYS A 173 -22.91 -4.58 -10.55
C CYS A 173 -22.05 -5.12 -9.40
N PHE A 174 -22.65 -5.32 -8.22
CA PHE A 174 -21.96 -5.72 -6.99
C PHE A 174 -22.48 -7.06 -6.47
N TYR A 175 -21.71 -7.70 -5.59
CA TYR A 175 -22.18 -8.90 -4.88
C TYR A 175 -23.42 -8.56 -4.04
N ARG A 176 -23.36 -7.44 -3.32
CA ARG A 176 -24.50 -6.91 -2.57
C ARG A 176 -24.39 -5.40 -2.42
N MET A 177 -25.52 -4.73 -2.29
CA MET A 177 -25.58 -3.35 -1.82
C MET A 177 -26.58 -3.25 -0.68
N SER A 178 -26.21 -2.47 0.33
CA SER A 178 -27.02 -2.15 1.49
C SER A 178 -26.83 -0.67 1.83
N PHE A 179 -27.71 -0.10 2.64
CA PHE A 179 -27.53 1.23 3.18
C PHE A 179 -27.81 1.23 4.68
N THR A 180 -27.20 2.18 5.37
CA THR A 180 -27.47 2.46 6.78
C THR A 180 -27.87 3.91 6.93
N ILE A 181 -28.72 4.20 7.91
CA ILE A 181 -29.07 5.56 8.29
C ILE A 181 -28.54 5.76 9.71
N HIS A 182 -27.60 6.68 9.88
CA HIS A 182 -27.13 7.11 11.20
C HIS A 182 -28.15 8.06 11.83
N PRO A 183 -28.68 7.74 13.03
CA PRO A 183 -29.74 8.54 13.65
C PRO A 183 -29.19 9.83 14.28
N LEU A 184 -30.02 10.86 14.34
CA LEU A 184 -29.65 12.15 14.93
C LEU A 184 -29.65 12.08 16.47
N GLY A 185 -28.58 12.59 17.09
CA GLY A 185 -28.59 12.91 18.52
C GLY A 185 -28.37 11.73 19.48
N ILE A 186 -27.54 10.76 19.10
CA ILE A 186 -27.12 9.68 20.00
C ILE A 186 -26.38 10.28 21.22
N PRO A 187 -26.85 10.08 22.47
CA PRO A 187 -26.20 10.62 23.66
C PRO A 187 -24.77 10.09 23.81
N GLY A 188 -23.80 11.01 23.92
CA GLY A 188 -22.39 10.66 24.12
C GLY A 188 -21.60 10.31 22.85
N GLU A 189 -22.22 10.39 21.67
CA GLU A 189 -21.55 10.20 20.38
C GLU A 189 -21.35 11.55 19.67
N ALA A 190 -20.15 11.81 19.15
CA ALA A 190 -19.90 13.00 18.34
C ALA A 190 -20.64 12.87 17.00
N GLN A 191 -21.32 13.90 16.52
CA GLN A 191 -21.91 13.87 15.19
C GLN A 191 -20.83 14.08 14.12
N GLY A 192 -20.91 13.33 13.02
CA GLY A 192 -20.06 13.52 11.85
C GLY A 192 -19.74 12.22 11.13
N LYS A 193 -18.92 12.36 10.08
CA LYS A 193 -18.55 11.29 9.16
C LYS A 193 -17.99 10.04 9.84
N SER A 194 -17.07 10.18 10.79
CA SER A 194 -16.48 9.05 11.51
C SER A 194 -17.52 8.23 12.29
N SER A 195 -18.54 8.89 12.82
CA SER A 195 -19.62 8.26 13.58
C SER A 195 -20.60 7.55 12.65
N ASN A 196 -20.91 8.15 11.50
CA ASN A 196 -21.67 7.50 10.45
C ASN A 196 -20.95 6.26 9.88
N GLU A 197 -19.64 6.34 9.62
CA GLU A 197 -18.82 5.20 9.19
C GLU A 197 -18.78 4.10 10.27
N SER A 198 -18.61 4.47 11.55
CA SER A 198 -18.62 3.52 12.67
C SER A 198 -19.95 2.79 12.77
N TRP A 199 -21.07 3.50 12.57
CA TRP A 199 -22.40 2.91 12.54
C TRP A 199 -22.57 1.92 11.39
N ALA A 200 -22.13 2.30 10.19
CA ALA A 200 -22.13 1.41 9.03
C ALA A 200 -21.25 0.18 9.24
N ALA A 201 -20.06 0.36 9.81
CA ALA A 201 -19.14 -0.73 10.16
C ALA A 201 -19.75 -1.68 11.19
N LYS A 202 -20.43 -1.14 12.21
CA LYS A 202 -21.15 -1.94 13.21
C LYS A 202 -22.25 -2.78 12.57
N GLN A 203 -23.02 -2.20 11.65
CA GLN A 203 -24.03 -2.95 10.89
C GLN A 203 -23.38 -4.05 10.03
N ALA A 204 -22.29 -3.75 9.33
CA ALA A 204 -21.56 -4.75 8.55
C ALA A 204 -21.05 -5.92 9.43
N CYS A 205 -20.51 -5.62 10.61
CA CYS A 205 -20.09 -6.63 11.58
C CYS A 205 -21.26 -7.49 12.11
N MET A 206 -22.48 -6.94 12.19
CA MET A 206 -23.68 -7.71 12.54
C MET A 206 -24.16 -8.58 11.38
N ASP A 207 -24.02 -8.10 10.14
CA ASP A 207 -24.40 -8.86 8.95
C ASP A 207 -23.46 -10.06 8.74
N TYR A 208 -22.18 -9.91 9.10
CA TYR A 208 -21.13 -10.94 9.09
C TYR A 208 -20.68 -11.32 10.50
N SER A 209 -21.61 -11.77 11.35
CA SER A 209 -21.33 -12.10 12.75
C SER A 209 -20.50 -13.37 12.94
N GLU A 210 -20.57 -14.29 11.98
CA GLU A 210 -19.90 -15.59 12.01
C GLU A 210 -18.38 -15.47 11.90
N GLU A 211 -17.65 -16.20 12.73
CA GLU A 211 -16.19 -16.13 12.83
C GLU A 211 -15.50 -16.45 11.48
N LEU A 212 -16.02 -17.45 10.77
CA LEU A 212 -15.49 -17.87 9.47
C LEU A 212 -15.74 -16.82 8.37
N ALA A 213 -16.85 -16.08 8.46
CA ALA A 213 -17.11 -14.95 7.59
C ALA A 213 -16.18 -13.78 7.91
N LYS A 214 -16.02 -13.42 9.19
CA LYS A 214 -15.15 -12.32 9.64
C LYS A 214 -13.72 -12.46 9.18
N GLN A 215 -13.15 -13.67 9.23
CA GLN A 215 -11.77 -13.93 8.80
C GLN A 215 -11.56 -13.67 7.29
N ASN A 216 -12.65 -13.70 6.51
CA ASN A 216 -12.61 -13.52 5.07
C ASN A 216 -13.21 -12.17 4.62
N VAL A 217 -13.56 -11.28 5.56
CA VAL A 217 -14.12 -9.96 5.29
C VAL A 217 -13.06 -8.88 5.43
N ILE A 218 -12.85 -8.12 4.37
CA ILE A 218 -11.99 -6.93 4.35
C ILE A 218 -12.91 -5.71 4.30
N ILE A 219 -12.91 -4.91 5.36
CA ILE A 219 -13.66 -3.65 5.42
C ILE A 219 -12.75 -2.53 4.92
N THR A 220 -13.23 -1.75 3.94
CA THR A 220 -12.56 -0.57 3.39
C THR A 220 -13.50 0.62 3.51
N THR A 221 -13.05 1.70 4.14
CA THR A 221 -13.75 2.98 4.12
C THR A 221 -13.27 3.81 2.92
N MET A 222 -14.20 4.44 2.22
CA MET A 222 -13.88 5.43 1.19
C MET A 222 -14.10 6.84 1.73
N ASP A 223 -13.15 7.72 1.45
CA ASP A 223 -13.22 9.11 1.88
C ASP A 223 -14.21 9.87 0.98
N GLY A 224 -15.43 10.12 1.46
CA GLY A 224 -16.35 11.09 0.86
C GLY A 224 -15.90 12.52 1.16
N GLN A 225 -15.99 13.44 0.21
CA GLN A 225 -15.51 14.82 0.36
C GLN A 225 -16.16 15.49 1.58
N SER A 226 -15.43 15.59 2.68
CA SER A 226 -15.89 16.34 3.85
C SER A 226 -15.64 17.81 3.60
N HIS A 227 -16.66 18.56 3.17
CA HIS A 227 -16.65 20.00 3.44
C HIS A 227 -16.89 20.18 4.94
N PRO A 228 -15.89 20.68 5.71
CA PRO A 228 -16.11 20.96 7.11
C PRO A 228 -17.12 22.11 7.21
N THR A 229 -18.35 21.80 7.57
CA THR A 229 -19.28 22.83 8.02
C THR A 229 -18.70 23.45 9.29
N GLN A 230 -18.27 24.70 9.19
CA GLN A 230 -18.01 25.55 10.36
C GLN A 230 -19.23 25.49 11.27
N SER A 231 -18.97 25.22 12.54
CA SER A 231 -19.90 25.38 13.65
C SER A 231 -20.39 26.82 13.67
N ASN A 232 -21.64 27.07 13.27
CA ASN A 232 -22.35 28.27 13.69
C ASN A 232 -22.76 28.05 15.15
N GLU A 233 -21.94 28.57 16.06
CA GLU A 233 -22.44 29.05 17.34
C GLU A 233 -23.35 30.26 17.05
N ALA A 234 -24.66 30.10 17.24
CA ALA A 234 -25.56 31.23 17.44
C ALA A 234 -26.87 30.77 18.12
N LEU A 235 -27.05 31.33 19.32
CA LEU A 235 -28.24 31.45 20.19
C LEU A 235 -28.57 30.26 21.10
#